data_AF-A0A1I7HWH6-F1
#
_entry.id   AF-A0A1I7HWH6-F1
#
_cell.length_a   1.000
_cell.length_b   1.000
_cell.length_c   1.000
_cell.angle_alpha   90.00
_cell.angle_beta   90.00
_cell.angle_gamma   90.00
#
_symmetry.space_group_name_H-M   'P 1'
#
loop_
_entity.id
_entity.type
_entity.pdbx_description
1 polymer ?
#
loop_
_entity_poly.entity_id
_entity_poly.type
_entity_poly.pdbx_seq_one_letter_code
_entity_poly.pdbx_strand_id
1 'polypeptide(L)'
;MREFIRDRYVFSTISVVAQKGSNAAELREKEISLLTKELYFYKVLLKDLINHFPTYNERNLILNISYYISEEDTLLEKFKSTKQVPFESLSKAVKVSKGFLENWQDYIIVYTLILANANYISLQEYIRISSKEDVKSKVIDYKRKDGLSYRGLALKVDKKSIIILTSSGEFFKIKKSEDVNIGEETHGLEKKGIAHYKFKIFLAIALIILASIGAYKSYNKVSSTVLFNCTSQIKLEVNRGNKVVYSYAASDKGKEMINSVDPQDKNIDECLKDFMEYAKSNDMVPKDGFTVMITGDPFKYGELKETDDYIVENNIKVQINNAGSLHNVYESVQNNKSDKK
;
A
#
# COMPACT_ATOMS: atom_id res chain seq x y z
N MET A 1 10.78 33.90 35.94
CA MET A 1 10.31 33.00 34.88
C MET A 1 8.79 33.01 34.93
N ARG A 2 8.12 33.34 33.81
CA ARG A 2 6.65 33.32 33.76
C ARG A 2 6.18 31.88 33.93
N GLU A 3 5.12 31.66 34.72
CA GLU A 3 4.53 30.33 34.85
C GLU A 3 3.79 29.95 33.57
N PHE A 4 3.97 28.71 33.12
CA PHE A 4 3.25 28.19 31.96
C PHE A 4 1.79 27.88 32.31
N ILE A 5 0.86 28.51 31.59
CA ILE A 5 -0.57 28.24 31.68
C ILE A 5 -0.99 27.41 30.47
N ARG A 6 -1.24 26.12 30.69
CA ARG A 6 -1.51 25.12 29.63
C ARG A 6 -2.64 25.48 28.67
N ASP A 7 -3.63 26.19 29.20
CA ASP A 7 -4.96 26.32 28.63
C ASP A 7 -5.41 27.79 28.57
N ARG A 8 -4.45 28.71 28.42
CA ARG A 8 -4.71 30.16 28.40
C ARG A 8 -5.45 30.55 27.13
N TYR A 9 -4.98 30.06 25.99
CA TYR A 9 -5.47 30.41 24.66
C TYR A 9 -6.01 29.19 23.92
N VAL A 10 -6.98 29.41 23.04
CA VAL A 10 -7.51 28.40 22.13
C VAL A 10 -7.71 29.00 20.73
N PHE A 11 -7.60 28.17 19.70
CA PHE A 11 -8.01 28.58 18.36
C PHE A 11 -9.54 28.73 18.31
N SER A 12 -10.02 29.85 17.77
CA SER A 12 -11.43 30.03 17.48
C SER A 12 -11.85 29.14 16.32
N THR A 13 -13.04 28.56 16.42
CA THR A 13 -13.66 27.75 15.35
C THR A 13 -14.52 28.57 14.40
N ILE A 14 -14.62 29.88 14.62
CA ILE A 14 -15.36 30.81 13.76
C ILE A 14 -14.53 31.05 12.49
N SER A 15 -15.10 30.70 11.33
CA SER A 15 -14.52 31.05 10.03
C SER A 15 -14.70 32.55 9.79
N VAL A 16 -13.62 33.24 9.44
CA VAL A 16 -13.64 34.66 9.10
C VAL A 16 -13.16 34.83 7.67
N VAL A 17 -13.71 35.80 6.96
CA VAL A 17 -13.27 36.17 5.61
C VAL A 17 -12.11 37.15 5.73
N ALA A 18 -11.00 36.87 5.04
CA ALA A 18 -9.86 37.78 4.99
C ALA A 18 -10.29 39.12 4.35
N GLN A 19 -9.76 40.24 4.87
CA GLN A 19 -10.04 41.55 4.30
C GLN A 19 -9.63 41.60 2.82
N LYS A 20 -10.60 41.98 1.96
CA LYS A 20 -10.42 42.14 0.52
C LYS A 20 -9.93 43.55 0.21
N GLY A 21 -8.76 43.64 -0.42
CA GLY A 21 -8.12 44.87 -0.91
C GLY A 21 -6.71 44.55 -1.42
N SER A 22 -6.26 45.20 -2.50
CA SER A 22 -4.96 44.92 -3.15
C SER A 22 -3.79 45.01 -2.16
N ASN A 23 -3.77 46.06 -1.33
CA ASN A 23 -2.69 46.29 -0.36
C ASN A 23 -2.62 45.19 0.72
N ALA A 24 -3.77 44.67 1.17
CA ALA A 24 -3.81 43.64 2.20
C ALA A 24 -3.36 42.26 1.66
N ALA A 25 -3.64 41.97 0.38
CA ALA A 25 -3.16 40.76 -0.28
C ALA A 25 -1.64 40.79 -0.50
N GLU A 26 -1.10 41.93 -0.96
CA GLU A 26 0.34 42.11 -1.16
C GLU A 26 1.15 41.98 0.15
N LEU A 27 0.62 42.49 1.27
CA LEU A 27 1.24 42.31 2.58
C LEU A 27 1.28 40.83 2.97
N ARG A 28 0.15 40.11 2.85
CA ARG A 28 0.10 38.67 3.12
C ARG A 28 1.03 37.86 2.23
N GLU A 29 1.15 38.22 0.95
CA GLU A 29 2.08 37.55 0.04
C GLU A 29 3.54 37.69 0.52
N LYS A 30 3.96 38.90 0.92
CA LYS A 30 5.29 39.14 1.48
C LYS A 30 5.52 38.35 2.77
N GLU A 31 4.54 38.36 3.68
CA GLU A 31 4.58 37.60 4.93
C GLU A 31 4.72 36.09 4.68
N ILE A 32 3.94 35.54 3.75
CA ILE A 32 3.98 34.11 3.42
C ILE A 32 5.29 33.73 2.73
N SER A 33 5.82 34.60 1.86
CA SER A 33 7.14 34.36 1.24
C SER A 33 8.25 34.32 2.27
N LEU A 34 8.23 35.24 3.26
CA LEU A 34 9.18 35.25 4.36
C LEU A 34 9.02 33.99 5.23
N LEU A 35 7.80 33.66 5.64
CA LEU A 35 7.50 32.47 6.42
C LEU A 35 7.99 31.20 5.72
N THR A 36 7.72 31.06 4.42
CA THR A 36 8.14 29.88 3.64
C THR A 36 9.66 29.74 3.60
N LYS A 37 10.40 30.84 3.52
CA LYS A 37 11.88 30.84 3.61
C LYS A 37 12.35 30.46 5.01
N GLU A 38 11.71 30.99 6.06
CA GLU A 38 12.04 30.62 7.45
C GLU A 38 11.79 29.14 7.70
N LEU A 39 10.64 28.60 7.30
CA LEU A 39 10.34 27.17 7.45
C LEU A 39 11.41 26.28 6.82
N TYR A 40 11.95 26.67 5.66
CA TYR A 40 13.07 25.97 5.04
C TYR A 40 14.32 25.96 5.94
N PHE A 41 14.68 27.11 6.54
CA PHE A 41 15.82 27.19 7.48
C PHE A 41 15.62 26.37 8.75
N TYR A 42 14.38 26.21 9.20
CA TYR A 42 14.00 25.35 10.32
C TYR A 42 13.76 23.89 9.91
N LYS A 43 13.98 23.54 8.63
CA LYS A 43 13.76 22.21 8.05
C LYS A 43 12.32 21.70 8.16
N VAL A 44 11.35 22.62 8.25
CA VAL A 44 9.92 22.30 8.24
C VAL A 44 9.41 22.32 6.81
N LEU A 45 8.75 21.24 6.38
CA LEU A 45 8.15 21.14 5.05
C LEU A 45 6.63 21.29 5.17
N LEU A 46 6.03 22.15 4.34
CA LEU A 46 4.57 22.33 4.30
C LEU A 46 3.80 21.01 4.08
N LYS A 47 4.40 20.03 3.39
CA LYS A 47 3.79 18.71 3.19
C LYS A 47 3.66 17.92 4.51
N ASP A 48 4.56 18.13 5.47
CA ASP A 48 4.60 17.36 6.71
C ASP A 48 3.53 17.88 7.66
N LEU A 49 3.31 19.21 7.71
CA LEU A 49 2.17 19.84 8.38
C LEU A 49 0.81 19.34 7.88
N ILE A 50 0.71 18.92 6.61
CA ILE A 50 -0.54 18.40 6.03
C ILE A 50 -0.72 16.92 6.33
N ASN A 51 0.35 16.13 6.27
CA ASN A 51 0.28 14.67 6.41
C ASN A 51 0.30 14.20 7.88
N HIS A 52 0.83 15.02 8.78
CA HIS A 52 0.94 14.75 10.21
C HIS A 52 0.39 15.95 10.98
N PHE A 53 -0.91 15.92 11.29
CA PHE A 53 -1.64 17.04 11.85
C PHE A 53 -2.19 16.73 13.26
N PRO A 54 -2.15 17.69 14.20
CA PRO A 54 -2.66 17.51 15.55
C PRO A 54 -4.18 17.53 15.61
N THR A 55 -4.73 16.83 16.59
CA THR A 55 -6.12 17.02 17.02
C THR A 55 -6.33 18.45 17.54
N TYR A 56 -7.59 18.89 17.65
CA TYR A 56 -7.90 20.23 18.16
C TYR A 56 -7.29 20.52 19.54
N ASN A 57 -7.35 19.56 20.47
CA ASN A 57 -6.78 19.71 21.81
C ASN A 57 -5.25 19.79 21.78
N GLU A 58 -4.60 18.94 20.99
CA GLU A 58 -3.15 18.99 20.80
C GLU A 58 -2.72 20.31 20.18
N ARG A 59 -3.48 20.81 19.19
CA ARG A 59 -3.22 22.08 18.51
C ARG A 59 -3.30 23.26 19.47
N ASN A 60 -4.30 23.29 20.36
CA ASN A 60 -4.40 24.30 21.41
C ASN A 60 -3.23 24.21 22.41
N LEU A 61 -2.79 23.00 22.77
CA LEU A 61 -1.60 22.85 23.61
C LEU A 61 -0.35 23.39 22.92
N ILE A 62 -0.16 23.06 21.65
CA ILE A 62 0.96 23.56 20.83
C ILE A 62 0.92 25.09 20.73
N LEU A 63 -0.25 25.70 20.58
CA LEU A 63 -0.42 27.16 20.60
C LEU A 63 0.09 27.78 21.90
N ASN A 64 -0.33 27.25 23.06
CA ASN A 64 0.10 27.78 24.36
C ASN A 64 1.60 27.59 24.58
N ILE A 65 2.17 26.46 24.15
CA ILE A 65 3.62 26.23 24.17
C ILE A 65 4.33 27.26 23.28
N SER A 66 3.78 27.55 22.11
CA SER A 66 4.37 28.50 21.16
C SER A 66 4.35 29.93 21.69
N TYR A 67 3.25 30.35 22.33
CA TYR A 67 3.18 31.61 23.07
C TYR A 67 4.21 31.68 24.18
N TYR A 68 4.34 30.60 24.97
CA TYR A 68 5.31 30.54 26.04
C TYR A 68 6.74 30.75 25.53
N ILE A 69 7.11 30.10 24.41
CA ILE A 69 8.41 30.32 23.77
C ILE A 69 8.54 31.77 23.30
N SER A 70 7.49 32.36 22.72
CA SER A 70 7.55 33.74 22.20
C SER A 70 7.66 34.83 23.27
N GLU A 71 7.23 34.53 24.51
CA GLU A 71 7.22 35.48 25.63
C GLU A 71 8.41 35.30 26.59
N GLU A 72 9.18 34.22 26.46
CA GLU A 72 10.33 33.92 27.32
C GLU A 72 11.64 34.11 26.53
N ASP A 73 12.35 35.21 26.83
CA ASP A 73 13.50 35.67 26.04
C ASP A 73 14.58 34.60 25.85
N THR A 74 14.88 33.82 26.90
CA THR A 74 15.97 32.82 26.82
C THR A 74 15.62 31.65 25.89
N LEU A 75 14.37 31.19 25.92
CA LEU A 75 13.84 30.16 25.04
C LEU A 75 13.70 30.68 23.61
N LEU A 76 13.26 31.93 23.43
CA LEU A 76 13.11 32.54 22.11
C LEU A 76 14.47 32.72 21.42
N GLU A 77 15.46 33.25 22.13
CA GLU A 77 16.82 33.43 21.60
C GLU A 77 17.45 32.07 21.25
N LYS A 78 17.27 31.06 22.10
CA LYS A 78 17.73 29.70 21.79
C LYS A 78 17.02 29.13 20.57
N PHE A 79 15.71 29.31 20.46
CA PHE A 79 14.91 28.87 19.31
C PHE A 79 15.37 29.53 18.00
N LYS A 80 15.62 30.85 18.01
CA LYS A 80 16.08 31.63 16.84
C LYS A 80 17.50 31.26 16.41
N SER A 81 18.43 31.19 17.36
CA SER A 81 19.85 30.92 17.09
C SER A 81 20.09 29.47 16.64
N THR A 82 19.47 28.49 17.29
CA THR A 82 19.66 27.07 16.97
C THR A 82 18.79 26.58 15.82
N LYS A 83 17.73 27.34 15.49
CA LYS A 83 16.69 26.94 14.52
C LYS A 83 16.02 25.60 14.89
N GLN A 84 15.94 25.32 16.19
CA GLN A 84 15.38 24.10 16.74
C GLN A 84 14.56 24.40 17.99
N VAL A 85 13.61 23.51 18.31
CA VAL A 85 12.83 23.62 19.55
C VAL A 85 13.75 23.24 20.73
N PRO A 86 13.87 24.08 21.78
CA PRO A 86 14.75 23.83 22.90
C PRO A 86 14.15 22.80 23.90
N PHE A 87 14.02 21.54 23.47
CA PHE A 87 13.24 20.49 24.16
C PHE A 87 13.57 20.30 25.63
N GLU A 88 14.85 20.27 26.01
CA GLU A 88 15.30 20.00 27.39
C GLU A 88 14.82 21.06 28.39
N SER A 89 14.97 22.34 28.03
CA SER A 89 14.53 23.46 28.86
C SER A 89 13.01 23.63 28.77
N LEU A 90 12.44 23.45 27.58
CA LEU A 90 11.01 23.62 27.33
C LEU A 90 10.17 22.56 28.08
N SER A 91 10.53 21.28 27.98
CA SER A 91 9.79 20.17 28.60
C SER A 91 9.62 20.35 30.11
N LYS A 92 10.69 20.81 30.78
CA LYS A 92 10.67 21.13 32.22
C LYS A 92 9.77 22.32 32.53
N ALA A 93 9.86 23.39 31.73
CA ALA A 93 9.08 24.61 31.95
C ALA A 93 7.58 24.41 31.74
N VAL A 94 7.18 23.68 30.68
CA VAL A 94 5.77 23.49 30.33
C VAL A 94 5.12 22.22 30.91
N LYS A 95 5.91 21.36 31.59
CA LYS A 95 5.48 20.06 32.12
C LYS A 95 4.82 19.16 31.06
N VAL A 96 5.40 19.13 29.86
CA VAL A 96 4.96 18.31 28.72
C VAL A 96 6.10 17.36 28.35
N SER A 97 5.76 16.11 27.99
CA SER A 97 6.77 15.12 27.66
C SER A 97 7.58 15.53 26.43
N LYS A 98 8.88 15.20 26.45
CA LYS A 98 9.78 15.41 25.31
C LYS A 98 9.23 14.80 24.02
N GLY A 99 8.70 13.57 24.10
CA GLY A 99 8.11 12.89 22.94
C GLY A 99 6.91 13.62 22.33
N PHE A 100 6.08 14.33 23.13
CA PHE A 100 5.03 15.18 22.56
C PHE A 100 5.60 16.37 21.80
N LEU A 101 6.61 17.03 22.37
CA LEU A 101 7.26 18.19 21.74
C LEU A 101 7.96 17.79 20.43
N GLU A 102 8.64 16.65 20.41
CA GLU A 102 9.27 16.08 19.21
C GLU A 102 8.22 15.70 18.16
N ASN A 103 7.14 15.02 18.56
CA ASN A 103 6.08 14.61 17.65
C ASN A 103 5.37 15.79 16.97
N TRP A 104 5.33 16.96 17.62
CA TRP A 104 4.67 18.17 17.12
C TRP A 104 5.63 19.32 16.85
N GLN A 105 6.93 19.02 16.68
CA GLN A 105 7.99 20.02 16.50
C GLN A 105 7.68 21.01 15.37
N ASP A 106 7.23 20.50 14.21
CA ASP A 106 6.96 21.33 13.04
C ASP A 106 5.86 22.37 13.31
N TYR A 107 4.80 21.97 14.03
CA TYR A 107 3.73 22.89 14.41
C TYR A 107 4.19 23.90 15.47
N ILE A 108 4.98 23.48 16.45
CA ILE A 108 5.58 24.38 17.44
C ILE A 108 6.42 25.44 16.73
N ILE A 109 7.29 25.03 15.79
CA ILE A 109 8.12 25.95 15.02
C ILE A 109 7.27 26.97 14.27
N VAL A 110 6.29 26.52 13.49
CA VAL A 110 5.49 27.41 12.64
C VAL A 110 4.73 28.42 13.49
N TYR A 111 4.10 27.99 14.58
CA TYR A 111 3.36 28.90 15.45
C TYR A 111 4.28 29.86 16.20
N THR A 112 5.43 29.40 16.71
CA THR A 112 6.41 30.29 17.34
C THR A 112 6.92 31.34 16.36
N LEU A 113 7.21 30.97 15.10
CA LEU A 113 7.62 31.92 14.07
C LEU A 113 6.53 32.97 13.80
N ILE A 114 5.28 32.53 13.61
CA ILE A 114 4.16 33.44 13.34
C ILE A 114 3.93 34.39 14.53
N LEU A 115 3.95 33.88 15.77
CA LEU A 115 3.64 34.67 16.97
C LEU A 115 4.77 35.61 17.39
N ALA A 116 6.03 35.21 17.23
CA ALA A 116 7.17 35.96 17.76
C ALA A 116 7.72 37.03 16.80
N ASN A 117 7.33 37.03 15.53
CA ASN A 117 7.87 37.92 14.52
C ASN A 117 6.84 39.01 14.15
N ALA A 118 7.16 40.26 14.50
CA ALA A 118 6.31 41.42 14.25
C ALA A 118 6.07 41.73 12.76
N ASN A 119 6.78 41.06 11.84
CA ASN A 119 6.51 41.17 10.42
C ASN A 119 5.29 40.35 9.97
N TYR A 120 4.68 39.53 10.85
CA TYR A 120 3.56 38.65 10.52
C TYR A 120 2.20 39.14 11.00
N ILE A 121 1.99 40.46 11.07
CA ILE A 121 0.76 41.05 11.61
C ILE A 121 -0.47 40.53 10.85
N SER A 122 -0.42 40.43 9.52
CA SER A 122 -1.57 39.99 8.73
C SER A 122 -1.91 38.52 8.99
N LEU A 123 -0.89 37.67 9.14
CA LEU A 123 -1.06 36.25 9.52
C LEU A 123 -1.56 36.10 10.96
N GLN A 124 -1.00 36.88 11.90
CA GLN A 124 -1.42 36.90 13.30
C GLN A 124 -2.89 37.32 13.44
N GLU A 125 -3.34 38.33 12.69
CA GLU A 125 -4.74 38.78 12.67
C GLU A 125 -5.68 37.77 12.02
N TYR A 126 -5.19 37.04 11.00
CA TYR A 126 -5.97 36.01 10.32
C TYR A 126 -6.23 34.80 11.22
N ILE A 127 -5.20 34.37 11.98
CA ILE A 127 -5.31 33.29 12.95
C ILE A 127 -6.13 33.77 14.15
N ARG A 128 -7.30 33.19 14.36
CA ARG A 128 -8.20 33.59 15.43
C ARG A 128 -7.87 32.84 16.70
N ILE A 129 -7.39 33.59 17.69
CA ILE A 129 -7.05 33.09 19.03
C ILE A 129 -7.98 33.78 20.03
N SER A 130 -8.48 33.02 21.00
CA SER A 130 -9.35 33.54 22.07
C SER A 130 -8.84 33.04 23.42
N SER A 131 -9.12 33.77 24.49
CA SER A 131 -8.94 33.25 25.85
C SER A 131 -9.88 32.07 26.05
N LYS A 132 -9.43 31.03 26.75
CA LYS A 132 -10.28 29.86 27.05
C LYS A 132 -11.50 30.24 27.91
N GLU A 133 -11.38 31.29 28.72
CA GLU A 133 -12.45 31.83 29.55
C GLU A 133 -13.59 32.40 28.68
N ASP A 134 -13.25 33.09 27.60
CA ASP A 134 -14.22 33.68 26.66
C ASP A 134 -14.97 32.65 25.81
N VAL A 135 -14.39 31.44 25.66
CA VAL A 135 -14.98 30.36 24.85
C VAL A 135 -15.93 29.47 25.67
N LYS A 136 -15.69 29.31 26.99
CA LYS A 136 -16.61 28.54 27.87
C LYS A 136 -18.04 29.11 27.91
N SER A 137 -18.21 30.40 27.61
CA SER A 137 -19.51 31.07 27.53
C SER A 137 -20.20 30.91 26.16
N LYS A 138 -19.55 30.31 25.16
CA LYS A 138 -20.08 30.06 23.81
C LYS A 138 -19.81 28.61 23.42
N VAL A 139 -20.74 27.72 23.76
CA VAL A 139 -20.69 26.30 23.37
C VAL A 139 -20.63 26.20 21.84
N ILE A 140 -19.51 25.75 21.28
CA ILE A 140 -19.43 25.36 19.87
C ILE A 140 -19.01 23.89 19.80
N ASP A 141 -20.01 23.06 19.55
CA ASP A 141 -19.90 21.61 19.36
C ASP A 141 -19.27 21.33 17.98
N TYR A 142 -18.08 20.74 17.95
CA TYR A 142 -17.34 20.51 16.70
C TYR A 142 -17.53 19.08 16.20
N LYS A 143 -18.61 18.85 15.45
CA LYS A 143 -18.74 17.64 14.61
C LYS A 143 -18.13 17.91 13.23
N ARG A 144 -16.94 17.35 13.01
CA ARG A 144 -16.25 17.34 11.71
C ARG A 144 -17.03 16.42 10.76
N LYS A 145 -17.92 16.96 9.93
CA LYS A 145 -18.65 16.20 8.89
C LYS A 145 -17.73 15.95 7.69
N ASP A 146 -17.60 14.69 7.29
CA ASP A 146 -16.90 14.30 6.07
C ASP A 146 -17.48 15.03 4.84
N GLY A 147 -16.60 15.54 3.97
CA GLY A 147 -16.96 16.26 2.74
C GLY A 147 -16.85 17.79 2.78
N LEU A 148 -16.35 18.37 3.87
CA LEU A 148 -16.25 19.83 4.03
C LEU A 148 -15.19 20.46 3.12
N SER A 149 -15.63 21.49 2.40
CA SER A 149 -14.74 22.47 1.79
C SER A 149 -13.99 23.20 2.90
N TYR A 150 -12.66 23.22 2.84
CA TYR A 150 -11.83 24.00 3.76
C TYR A 150 -11.64 25.40 3.19
N ARG A 151 -11.53 26.40 4.07
CA ARG A 151 -11.23 27.79 3.72
C ARG A 151 -9.96 28.24 4.42
N GLY A 152 -9.09 28.95 3.71
CA GLY A 152 -7.81 29.39 4.26
C GLY A 152 -7.05 30.32 3.32
N LEU A 153 -6.00 30.97 3.84
CA LEU A 153 -5.03 31.72 3.05
C LEU A 153 -4.16 30.76 2.23
N ALA A 154 -4.03 31.02 0.94
CA ALA A 154 -3.16 30.26 0.05
C ALA A 154 -1.68 30.47 0.41
N LEU A 155 -1.04 29.44 0.96
CA LEU A 155 0.38 29.43 1.28
C LEU A 155 1.23 29.03 0.07
N LYS A 156 0.72 28.09 -0.73
CA LYS A 156 1.40 27.57 -1.91
C LYS A 156 0.39 27.10 -2.94
N VAL A 157 0.63 27.47 -4.20
CA VAL A 157 -0.23 27.12 -5.33
C VAL A 157 0.53 26.15 -6.25
N ASP A 158 0.05 24.91 -6.33
CA ASP A 158 0.52 23.90 -7.29
C ASP A 158 -0.44 23.85 -8.49
N LYS A 159 -0.04 23.17 -9.59
CA LYS A 159 -0.87 23.01 -10.80
C LYS A 159 -2.30 22.50 -10.56
N LYS A 160 -2.49 21.58 -9.61
CA LYS A 160 -3.77 20.89 -9.33
C LYS A 160 -4.17 20.95 -7.86
N SER A 161 -3.57 21.83 -7.06
CA SER A 161 -3.85 21.92 -5.63
C SER A 161 -3.31 23.18 -5.01
N ILE A 162 -3.90 23.59 -3.90
CA ILE A 162 -3.45 24.73 -3.10
C ILE A 162 -3.22 24.22 -1.67
N ILE A 163 -2.12 24.65 -1.05
CA ILE A 163 -1.89 24.47 0.39
C ILE A 163 -2.39 25.73 1.08
N ILE A 164 -3.27 25.57 2.06
CA ILE A 164 -3.90 26.68 2.79
C ILE A 164 -3.60 26.62 4.28
N LEU A 165 -3.57 27.80 4.92
CA LEU A 165 -3.63 27.99 6.38
C LEU A 165 -5.03 28.47 6.75
N THR A 166 -5.73 27.77 7.64
CA THR A 166 -7.05 28.18 8.14
C THR A 166 -6.94 29.20 9.28
N SER A 167 -8.02 29.93 9.55
CA SER A 167 -8.11 30.82 10.72
C SER A 167 -7.98 30.08 12.06
N SER A 168 -8.19 28.76 12.07
CA SER A 168 -8.02 27.86 13.23
C SER A 168 -6.60 27.25 13.34
N GLY A 169 -5.64 27.74 12.54
CA GLY A 169 -4.25 27.29 12.54
C GLY A 169 -3.98 25.97 11.82
N GLU A 170 -4.93 25.45 11.03
CA GLU A 170 -4.78 24.17 10.35
C GLU A 170 -4.18 24.32 8.96
N PHE A 171 -3.44 23.30 8.52
CA PHE A 171 -2.85 23.24 7.18
C PHE A 171 -3.59 22.18 6.37
N PHE A 172 -4.14 22.58 5.23
CA PHE A 172 -4.83 21.64 4.33
C PHE A 172 -4.29 21.74 2.92
N LYS A 173 -4.29 20.61 2.22
CA LYS A 173 -4.16 20.57 0.76
C LYS A 173 -5.54 20.48 0.15
N ILE A 174 -5.96 21.49 -0.60
CA ILE A 174 -7.25 21.50 -1.29
C ILE A 174 -7.08 21.32 -2.80
N LYS A 175 -8.13 20.85 -3.48
CA LYS A 175 -8.21 20.83 -4.95
C LYS A 175 -8.29 22.26 -5.46
N LYS A 176 -7.52 22.57 -6.51
CA LYS A 176 -7.57 23.88 -7.18
C LYS A 176 -8.83 23.94 -8.05
N SER A 177 -9.76 24.84 -7.72
CA SER A 177 -10.97 25.13 -8.51
C SER A 177 -10.83 26.39 -9.35
N GLU A 178 -10.06 27.37 -8.87
CA GLU A 178 -9.89 28.69 -9.48
C GLU A 178 -8.40 29.08 -9.43
N ASP A 179 -8.01 30.07 -10.25
CA ASP A 179 -6.70 30.70 -10.14
C ASP A 179 -6.70 31.63 -8.93
N VAL A 180 -5.73 31.41 -8.04
CA VAL A 180 -5.60 32.06 -6.74
C VAL A 180 -4.13 32.40 -6.56
N ASN A 181 -3.84 33.59 -6.06
CA ASN A 181 -2.49 34.02 -5.74
C ASN A 181 -2.12 33.68 -4.29
N ILE A 182 -0.82 33.65 -3.99
CA ILE A 182 -0.35 33.46 -2.61
C ILE A 182 -0.86 34.62 -1.74
N GLY A 183 -1.36 34.32 -0.55
CA GLY A 183 -1.92 35.32 0.37
C GLY A 183 -3.39 35.68 0.12
N GLU A 184 -3.99 35.18 -0.96
CA GLU A 184 -5.44 35.25 -1.15
C GLU A 184 -6.16 34.16 -0.35
N GLU A 185 -7.36 34.48 0.12
CA GLU A 185 -8.21 33.48 0.75
C GLU A 185 -8.95 32.67 -0.32
N THR A 186 -8.89 31.36 -0.18
CA THR A 186 -9.57 30.42 -1.08
C THR A 186 -10.28 29.34 -0.29
N HIS A 187 -11.09 28.55 -0.98
CA HIS A 187 -11.75 27.41 -0.40
C HIS A 187 -11.83 26.25 -1.40
N GLY A 188 -11.89 25.04 -0.89
CA GLY A 188 -12.08 23.87 -1.73
C GLY A 188 -12.07 22.57 -0.94
N LEU A 189 -12.44 21.49 -1.64
CA LEU A 189 -12.41 20.15 -1.08
C LEU A 189 -10.98 19.70 -0.81
N GLU A 190 -10.77 19.01 0.31
CA GLU A 190 -9.48 18.40 0.64
C GLU A 190 -9.05 17.41 -0.45
N LYS A 191 -7.76 17.50 -0.80
CA LYS A 191 -7.08 16.59 -1.69
C LYS A 191 -6.30 15.59 -0.86
N LYS A 192 -6.95 14.47 -0.55
CA LYS A 192 -6.35 13.36 0.19
C LYS A 192 -5.16 12.78 -0.57
N GLY A 193 -3.99 12.75 0.08
CA GLY A 193 -2.78 12.09 -0.42
C GLY A 193 -2.72 10.60 -0.05
N ILE A 194 -1.64 9.93 -0.47
CA ILE A 194 -1.37 8.49 -0.20
C ILE A 194 -1.32 8.21 1.31
N ALA A 195 -0.89 9.19 2.13
CA ALA A 195 -0.84 9.07 3.58
C ALA A 195 -2.18 8.69 4.23
N HIS A 196 -3.31 9.12 3.64
CA HIS A 196 -4.64 8.74 4.14
C HIS A 196 -5.00 7.28 3.88
N TYR A 197 -4.33 6.62 2.93
CA TYR A 197 -4.61 5.26 2.50
C TYR A 197 -3.54 4.26 2.92
N LYS A 198 -2.44 4.70 3.56
CA LYS A 198 -1.28 3.85 3.90
C LYS A 198 -1.67 2.54 4.60
N PHE A 199 -2.58 2.61 5.57
CA PHE A 199 -3.04 1.43 6.30
C PHE A 199 -3.93 0.50 5.45
N LYS A 200 -4.79 1.08 4.61
CA LYS A 200 -5.65 0.30 3.69
C LYS A 200 -4.82 -0.41 2.63
N ILE A 201 -3.77 0.25 2.12
CA ILE A 201 -2.82 -0.33 1.16
C ILE A 201 -2.05 -1.48 1.81
N PHE A 202 -1.54 -1.28 3.03
CA PHE A 202 -0.85 -2.33 3.78
C PHE A 202 -1.73 -3.57 3.98
N LEU A 203 -3.00 -3.38 4.38
CA LEU A 203 -3.96 -4.46 4.56
C LEU A 203 -4.22 -5.23 3.25
N ALA A 204 -4.37 -4.51 2.12
CA ALA A 204 -4.56 -5.13 0.81
C ALA A 204 -3.36 -6.00 0.39
N ILE A 205 -2.14 -5.51 0.60
CA ILE A 205 -0.91 -6.26 0.32
C ILE A 205 -0.83 -7.52 1.18
N ALA A 206 -1.13 -7.41 2.48
CA ALA A 206 -1.14 -8.56 3.38
C ALA A 206 -2.12 -9.65 2.92
N LEU A 207 -3.31 -9.26 2.45
CA LEU A 207 -4.30 -10.20 1.91
C LEU A 207 -3.81 -10.88 0.63
N ILE A 208 -3.16 -10.16 -0.28
CA ILE A 208 -2.58 -10.73 -1.51
C ILE A 208 -1.50 -11.75 -1.17
N ILE A 209 -0.63 -11.46 -0.20
CA ILE A 209 0.40 -12.40 0.26
C ILE A 209 -0.24 -13.67 0.83
N LEU A 210 -1.24 -13.55 1.69
CA LEU A 210 -1.96 -14.69 2.25
C LEU A 210 -2.65 -15.53 1.17
N ALA A 211 -3.31 -14.88 0.20
CA ALA A 211 -3.93 -15.55 -0.94
C ALA A 211 -2.89 -16.29 -1.80
N SER A 212 -1.72 -15.68 -2.03
CA SER A 212 -0.62 -16.27 -2.80
C SER A 212 -0.04 -17.50 -2.10
N ILE A 213 0.14 -17.46 -0.78
CA ILE A 213 0.58 -18.62 0.00
C ILE A 213 -0.45 -19.76 -0.09
N GLY A 214 -1.75 -19.43 0.02
CA GLY A 214 -2.83 -20.41 -0.14
C GLY A 214 -2.84 -21.03 -1.53
N ALA A 215 -2.72 -20.21 -2.58
CA ALA A 215 -2.63 -20.66 -3.96
C ALA A 215 -1.41 -21.57 -4.19
N TYR A 216 -0.23 -21.18 -3.68
CA TYR A 216 0.99 -21.98 -3.78
C TYR A 216 0.86 -23.35 -3.08
N LYS A 217 0.29 -23.37 -1.87
CA LYS A 217 0.02 -24.63 -1.16
C LYS A 217 -0.99 -25.51 -1.89
N SER A 218 -2.03 -24.90 -2.46
CA SER A 218 -3.04 -25.63 -3.24
C SER A 218 -2.47 -26.16 -4.54
N TYR A 219 -1.58 -25.40 -5.19
CA TYR A 219 -0.92 -25.81 -6.43
C TYR A 219 -0.01 -27.01 -6.22
N ASN A 220 0.80 -27.01 -5.16
CA ASN A 220 1.73 -28.12 -4.87
C ASN A 220 1.08 -29.32 -4.19
N LYS A 221 -0.23 -29.28 -3.92
CA LYS A 221 -0.93 -30.41 -3.32
C LYS A 221 -1.14 -31.51 -4.36
N VAL A 222 -0.51 -32.64 -4.14
CA VAL A 222 -0.68 -33.86 -4.95
C VAL A 222 -2.13 -34.36 -4.83
N SER A 223 -2.77 -34.58 -5.98
CA SER A 223 -4.08 -35.24 -6.10
C SER A 223 -3.96 -36.65 -6.65
N SER A 224 -3.05 -36.83 -7.62
CA SER A 224 -2.90 -38.10 -8.33
C SER A 224 -1.42 -38.42 -8.54
N THR A 225 -1.09 -39.71 -8.51
CA THR A 225 0.24 -40.21 -8.87
C THR A 225 0.11 -41.06 -10.12
N VAL A 226 0.89 -40.73 -11.14
CA VAL A 226 0.96 -41.44 -12.41
C VAL A 226 2.28 -42.19 -12.48
N LEU A 227 2.21 -43.50 -12.68
CA LEU A 227 3.35 -44.36 -12.97
C LEU A 227 3.33 -44.69 -14.46
N PHE A 228 4.29 -44.12 -15.20
CA PHE A 228 4.51 -44.46 -16.60
C PHE A 228 5.61 -45.51 -16.68
N ASN A 229 5.25 -46.71 -17.14
CA ASN A 229 6.16 -47.84 -17.28
C ASN A 229 6.57 -47.99 -18.75
N CYS A 230 7.83 -47.65 -19.03
CA CYS A 230 8.55 -48.04 -20.23
C CYS A 230 9.61 -49.10 -19.85
N THR A 231 10.79 -49.15 -20.48
CA THR A 231 11.91 -49.96 -19.95
C THR A 231 12.38 -49.48 -18.58
N SER A 232 12.04 -48.24 -18.22
CA SER A 232 12.25 -47.62 -16.92
C SER A 232 10.89 -47.15 -16.37
N GLN A 233 10.71 -47.20 -15.05
CA GLN A 233 9.52 -46.63 -14.41
C GLN A 233 9.75 -45.15 -14.10
N ILE A 234 8.82 -44.31 -14.56
CA ILE A 234 8.75 -42.88 -14.28
C ILE A 234 7.54 -42.64 -13.36
N LYS A 235 7.78 -42.01 -12.21
CA LYS A 235 6.74 -41.56 -11.28
C LYS A 235 6.52 -40.06 -11.47
N LEU A 236 5.27 -39.66 -11.64
CA LEU A 236 4.82 -38.27 -11.70
C LEU A 236 3.78 -38.04 -10.61
N GLU A 237 3.94 -36.99 -9.83
CA GLU A 237 2.91 -36.51 -8.91
C GLU A 237 2.26 -35.28 -9.50
N VAL A 238 0.92 -35.29 -9.53
CA VAL A 238 0.10 -34.37 -10.29
C VAL A 238 -0.88 -33.67 -9.35
N ASN A 239 -1.01 -32.36 -9.50
CA ASN A 239 -1.98 -31.58 -8.73
C ASN A 239 -3.39 -31.63 -9.33
N ARG A 240 -4.36 -31.00 -8.67
CA ARG A 240 -5.76 -30.93 -9.12
C ARG A 240 -5.97 -30.23 -10.47
N GLY A 241 -5.00 -29.45 -10.92
CA GLY A 241 -5.02 -28.79 -12.22
C GLY A 241 -4.36 -29.62 -13.33
N ASN A 242 -4.14 -30.91 -13.08
CA ASN A 242 -3.44 -31.83 -13.98
C ASN A 242 -2.02 -31.36 -14.35
N LYS A 243 -1.38 -30.58 -13.46
CA LYS A 243 0.02 -30.17 -13.59
C LYS A 243 0.93 -31.07 -12.79
N VAL A 244 2.06 -31.47 -13.38
CA VAL A 244 3.09 -32.23 -12.68
C VAL A 244 3.81 -31.31 -11.70
N VAL A 245 3.80 -31.69 -10.42
CA VAL A 245 4.46 -30.94 -9.34
C VAL A 245 5.72 -31.64 -8.82
N TYR A 246 5.90 -32.90 -9.19
CA TYR A 246 7.10 -33.68 -8.89
C TYR A 246 7.26 -34.86 -9.86
N SER A 247 8.50 -35.18 -10.19
CA SER A 247 8.85 -36.32 -11.05
C SER A 247 10.05 -37.08 -10.49
N TYR A 248 10.05 -38.41 -10.62
CA TYR A 248 11.11 -39.27 -10.12
C TYR A 248 11.30 -40.53 -10.98
N ALA A 249 12.54 -40.96 -11.11
CA ALA A 249 12.91 -42.25 -11.69
C ALA A 249 14.12 -42.84 -10.95
N ALA A 250 14.10 -44.15 -10.71
CA ALA A 250 15.19 -44.83 -10.02
C ALA A 250 16.41 -45.07 -10.95
N SER A 251 16.16 -45.47 -12.20
CA SER A 251 17.20 -45.79 -13.19
C SER A 251 17.79 -44.54 -13.84
N ASP A 252 19.06 -44.58 -14.23
CA ASP A 252 19.73 -43.44 -14.87
C ASP A 252 19.10 -43.08 -16.22
N LYS A 253 18.74 -44.06 -17.06
CA LYS A 253 17.96 -43.83 -18.29
C LYS A 253 16.64 -43.09 -18.04
N GLY A 254 15.97 -43.41 -16.93
CA GLY A 254 14.74 -42.73 -16.53
C GLY A 254 14.97 -41.30 -16.04
N LYS A 255 16.11 -41.03 -15.38
CA LYS A 255 16.49 -39.66 -14.99
C LYS A 255 16.87 -38.81 -16.22
N GLU A 256 17.60 -39.39 -17.17
CA GLU A 256 17.90 -38.76 -18.47
C GLU A 256 16.62 -38.40 -19.22
N MET A 257 15.65 -39.32 -19.21
CA MET A 257 14.32 -39.10 -19.78
C MET A 257 13.57 -37.95 -19.09
N ILE A 258 13.53 -37.91 -17.76
CA ILE A 258 12.92 -36.79 -17.00
C ILE A 258 13.59 -35.46 -17.34
N ASN A 259 14.92 -35.42 -17.38
CA ASN A 259 15.66 -34.20 -17.69
C ASN A 259 15.43 -33.72 -19.12
N SER A 260 15.19 -34.64 -20.07
CA SER A 260 14.93 -34.31 -21.47
C SER A 260 13.51 -33.86 -21.71
N VAL A 261 12.53 -34.49 -21.04
CA VAL A 261 11.11 -34.15 -21.16
C VAL A 261 10.74 -32.90 -20.37
N ASP A 262 11.45 -32.62 -19.26
CA ASP A 262 11.20 -31.52 -18.33
C ASP A 262 9.72 -31.43 -17.91
N PRO A 263 9.24 -32.39 -17.09
CA PRO A 263 7.83 -32.54 -16.83
C PRO A 263 7.27 -31.47 -15.87
N GLN A 264 8.13 -30.72 -15.16
CA GLN A 264 7.70 -29.78 -14.12
C GLN A 264 6.72 -28.73 -14.68
N ASP A 265 5.60 -28.52 -13.98
CA ASP A 265 4.52 -27.58 -14.32
C ASP A 265 3.82 -27.82 -15.70
N LYS A 266 4.22 -28.87 -16.44
CA LYS A 266 3.54 -29.31 -17.66
C LYS A 266 2.22 -30.00 -17.35
N ASN A 267 1.30 -29.96 -18.31
CA ASN A 267 0.07 -30.75 -18.21
C ASN A 267 0.42 -32.24 -18.33
N ILE A 268 -0.20 -33.10 -17.52
CA ILE A 268 0.03 -34.55 -17.55
C ILE A 268 -0.23 -35.18 -18.92
N ASP A 269 -1.18 -34.65 -19.70
CA ASP A 269 -1.49 -35.14 -21.04
C ASP A 269 -0.30 -34.93 -22.00
N GLU A 270 0.13 -33.68 -22.15
CA GLU A 270 1.32 -33.31 -22.92
C GLU A 270 2.56 -34.10 -22.44
N CYS A 271 2.71 -34.23 -21.12
CA CYS A 271 3.83 -34.90 -20.49
C CYS A 271 3.87 -36.40 -20.83
N LEU A 272 2.73 -37.11 -20.78
CA LEU A 272 2.66 -38.52 -21.15
C LEU A 272 2.96 -38.73 -22.64
N LYS A 273 2.46 -37.85 -23.51
CA LYS A 273 2.80 -37.84 -24.94
C LYS A 273 4.31 -37.70 -25.15
N ASP A 274 4.92 -36.67 -24.55
CA ASP A 274 6.36 -36.39 -24.66
C ASP A 274 7.20 -37.58 -24.15
N PHE A 275 6.79 -38.22 -23.04
CA PHE A 275 7.44 -39.42 -22.54
C PHE A 275 7.32 -40.60 -23.52
N MET A 276 6.18 -40.81 -24.17
CA MET A 276 6.03 -41.86 -25.18
C MET A 276 6.86 -41.58 -26.45
N GLU A 277 6.94 -40.33 -26.89
CA GLU A 277 7.79 -39.88 -28.00
C GLU A 277 9.27 -40.12 -27.72
N TYR A 278 9.74 -39.72 -26.53
CA TYR A 278 11.11 -39.97 -26.10
C TYR A 278 11.39 -41.47 -26.02
N ALA A 279 10.49 -42.26 -25.41
CA ALA A 279 10.70 -43.69 -25.27
C ALA A 279 10.80 -44.40 -26.63
N LYS A 280 9.98 -44.01 -27.59
CA LYS A 280 10.00 -44.55 -28.96
C LYS A 280 11.30 -44.18 -29.69
N SER A 281 11.75 -42.94 -29.56
CA SER A 281 12.97 -42.44 -30.24
C SER A 281 14.26 -43.03 -29.68
N ASN A 282 14.22 -43.61 -28.48
CA ASN A 282 15.38 -44.15 -27.77
C ASN A 282 15.28 -45.67 -27.49
N ASP A 283 14.43 -46.39 -28.23
CA ASP A 283 14.23 -47.86 -28.10
C ASP A 283 13.88 -48.33 -26.68
N MET A 284 13.11 -47.52 -25.94
CA MET A 284 12.68 -47.79 -24.56
C MET A 284 11.25 -48.36 -24.48
N VAL A 285 10.72 -48.91 -25.58
CA VAL A 285 9.38 -49.51 -25.63
C VAL A 285 9.43 -50.95 -25.09
N PRO A 286 8.67 -51.31 -24.04
CA PRO A 286 8.60 -52.69 -23.56
C PRO A 286 7.97 -53.64 -24.58
N LYS A 287 8.28 -54.94 -24.49
CA LYS A 287 7.72 -55.99 -25.37
C LYS A 287 6.19 -56.01 -25.38
N ASP A 288 5.57 -55.75 -24.23
CA ASP A 288 4.12 -55.78 -24.06
C ASP A 288 3.41 -54.44 -24.28
N GLY A 289 4.15 -53.39 -24.65
CA GLY A 289 3.66 -52.01 -24.76
C GLY A 289 3.88 -51.20 -23.49
N PHE A 290 3.40 -49.94 -23.49
CA PHE A 290 3.47 -49.08 -22.32
C PHE A 290 2.36 -49.41 -21.32
N THR A 291 2.63 -49.18 -20.03
CA THR A 291 1.60 -49.22 -18.99
C THR A 291 1.57 -47.91 -18.22
N VAL A 292 0.40 -47.29 -18.12
CA VAL A 292 0.15 -46.09 -17.32
C VAL A 292 -0.74 -46.49 -16.15
N MET A 293 -0.29 -46.28 -14.91
CA MET A 293 -1.10 -46.50 -13.71
C MET A 293 -1.32 -45.19 -12.98
N ILE A 294 -2.58 -44.81 -12.79
CA ILE A 294 -3.00 -43.60 -12.10
C ILE A 294 -3.62 -44.02 -10.77
N THR A 295 -3.12 -43.46 -9.67
CA THR A 295 -3.64 -43.65 -8.31
C THR A 295 -3.95 -42.31 -7.68
N GLY A 296 -4.89 -42.27 -6.71
CA GLY A 296 -5.43 -41.01 -6.17
C GLY A 296 -6.71 -40.60 -6.89
N ASP A 297 -6.87 -39.31 -7.18
CA ASP A 297 -8.04 -38.82 -7.91
C ASP A 297 -7.99 -39.30 -9.39
N PRO A 298 -9.06 -39.91 -9.92
CA PRO A 298 -9.08 -40.39 -11.30
C PRO A 298 -9.12 -39.21 -12.28
N PHE A 299 -8.44 -39.36 -13.42
CA PHE A 299 -8.58 -38.42 -14.52
C PHE A 299 -9.92 -38.61 -15.22
N LYS A 300 -10.54 -37.51 -15.63
CA LYS A 300 -11.83 -37.55 -16.33
C LYS A 300 -11.65 -37.94 -17.79
N TYR A 301 -12.74 -38.41 -18.40
CA TYR A 301 -12.76 -38.69 -19.83
C TYR A 301 -12.38 -37.44 -20.64
N GLY A 302 -11.46 -37.61 -21.59
CA GLY A 302 -10.94 -36.53 -22.45
C GLY A 302 -9.84 -35.67 -21.82
N GLU A 303 -9.39 -35.96 -20.59
CA GLU A 303 -8.25 -35.24 -19.98
C GLU A 303 -6.88 -35.67 -20.54
N LEU A 304 -6.81 -36.78 -21.27
CA LEU A 304 -5.59 -37.31 -21.90
C LEU A 304 -5.70 -37.31 -23.45
N LYS A 305 -6.34 -36.29 -24.02
CA LYS A 305 -6.69 -36.27 -25.45
C LYS A 305 -5.46 -36.30 -26.35
N GLU A 306 -4.42 -35.52 -26.05
CA GLU A 306 -3.21 -35.49 -26.88
C GLU A 306 -2.46 -36.82 -26.82
N THR A 307 -2.41 -37.44 -25.65
CA THR A 307 -1.86 -38.78 -25.45
C THR A 307 -2.67 -39.81 -26.24
N ASP A 308 -3.99 -39.77 -26.15
CA ASP A 308 -4.90 -40.68 -26.86
C ASP A 308 -4.71 -40.55 -28.39
N ASP A 309 -4.71 -39.32 -28.92
CA ASP A 309 -4.51 -39.05 -30.35
C ASP A 309 -3.14 -39.60 -30.82
N TYR A 310 -2.06 -39.35 -30.06
CA TYR A 310 -0.73 -39.86 -30.38
C TYR A 310 -0.64 -41.40 -30.39
N ILE A 311 -1.27 -42.07 -29.41
CA ILE A 311 -1.35 -43.53 -29.33
C ILE A 311 -2.00 -44.11 -30.59
N VAL A 312 -3.11 -43.52 -31.02
CA VAL A 312 -3.89 -43.97 -32.18
C VAL A 312 -3.12 -43.76 -33.47
N GLU A 313 -2.56 -42.57 -33.68
CA GLU A 313 -1.81 -42.23 -34.91
C GLU A 313 -0.57 -43.11 -35.09
N ASN A 314 0.08 -43.48 -33.98
CA ASN A 314 1.33 -44.25 -34.00
C ASN A 314 1.13 -45.76 -33.76
N ASN A 315 -0.11 -46.22 -33.65
CA ASN A 315 -0.47 -47.62 -33.40
C ASN A 315 0.29 -48.23 -32.19
N ILE A 316 0.36 -47.48 -31.09
CA ILE A 316 1.13 -47.85 -29.89
C ILE A 316 0.26 -48.72 -28.98
N LYS A 317 0.80 -49.84 -28.52
CA LYS A 317 0.13 -50.67 -27.50
C LYS A 317 0.29 -50.01 -26.13
N VAL A 318 -0.82 -49.57 -25.53
CA VAL A 318 -0.84 -48.95 -24.20
C VAL A 318 -1.99 -49.51 -23.37
N GLN A 319 -1.70 -49.79 -22.09
CA GLN A 319 -2.71 -50.10 -21.07
C GLN A 319 -2.75 -48.98 -20.03
N ILE A 320 -3.93 -48.39 -19.82
CA ILE A 320 -4.13 -47.34 -18.82
C ILE A 320 -5.02 -47.87 -17.70
N ASN A 321 -4.52 -47.90 -16.46
CA ASN A 321 -5.30 -48.18 -15.27
C ASN A 321 -5.57 -46.85 -14.55
N ASN A 322 -6.80 -46.36 -14.63
CA ASN A 322 -7.24 -45.11 -14.02
C ASN A 322 -7.98 -45.38 -12.71
N ALA A 323 -7.25 -45.36 -11.60
CA ALA A 323 -7.78 -45.59 -10.25
C ALA A 323 -8.61 -46.90 -10.12
N GLY A 324 -8.17 -47.98 -10.75
CA GLY A 324 -8.83 -49.28 -10.73
C GLY A 324 -9.73 -49.56 -11.96
N SER A 325 -9.97 -48.57 -12.82
CA SER A 325 -10.63 -48.77 -14.10
C SER A 325 -9.59 -49.05 -15.20
N LEU A 326 -9.57 -50.28 -15.71
CA LEU A 326 -8.65 -50.68 -16.79
C LEU A 326 -9.23 -50.26 -18.14
N HIS A 327 -8.43 -49.55 -18.93
CA HIS A 327 -8.74 -49.14 -20.29
C HIS A 327 -7.61 -49.55 -21.25
N ASN A 328 -7.92 -50.47 -22.17
CA ASN A 328 -7.05 -50.83 -23.28
C ASN A 328 -7.38 -49.93 -24.48
N VAL A 329 -6.68 -48.80 -24.62
CA VAL A 329 -6.90 -47.81 -25.68
C VAL A 329 -6.73 -48.42 -27.09
N TYR A 330 -5.83 -49.40 -27.23
CA TYR A 330 -5.58 -50.07 -28.51
C TYR A 330 -6.74 -50.99 -28.95
N GLU A 331 -7.39 -51.69 -28.02
CA GLU A 331 -8.46 -52.66 -28.31
C GLU A 331 -9.79 -51.97 -28.63
N SER A 332 -10.07 -50.82 -28.02
CA SER A 332 -11.25 -50.00 -28.33
C SER A 332 -11.22 -49.42 -29.75
N VAL A 333 -10.04 -49.23 -30.33
CA VAL A 333 -9.86 -48.74 -31.71
C VAL A 333 -9.92 -49.87 -32.74
N GLN A 334 -9.39 -51.06 -32.42
CA GLN A 334 -9.53 -52.25 -33.26
C GLN A 334 -11.01 -52.66 -33.41
N ASN A 335 -11.78 -52.65 -32.31
CA ASN A 335 -13.21 -53.00 -32.32
C ASN A 335 -14.07 -52.00 -33.12
N ASN A 336 -13.77 -50.70 -33.05
CA ASN A 336 -14.47 -49.69 -33.86
C ASN A 336 -14.18 -49.76 -35.37
N LYS A 337 -13.06 -50.37 -35.78
CA LYS A 337 -12.75 -50.63 -37.21
C LYS A 337 -13.44 -51.91 -37.72
N SER A 338 -13.70 -52.90 -36.87
CA SER A 338 -14.48 -54.09 -37.22
C SER A 338 -15.99 -53.84 -37.27
N ASP A 339 -16.52 -52.92 -36.45
CA ASP A 339 -17.95 -52.57 -36.45
C ASP A 339 -18.36 -51.65 -37.63
N LYS A 340 -17.38 -51.17 -38.42
CA LYS A 340 -17.59 -50.38 -39.64
C LYS A 340 -17.25 -51.14 -40.93
N LYS A 341 -17.11 -52.47 -40.88
CA LYS A 341 -16.83 -53.31 -42.05
C LYS A 341 -18.04 -54.13 -42.49
#